data_AF-A0ABD3QQF9-F1
#
_entry.id   AF-A0ABD3QQF9-F1
#
_cell.length_a   1.000
_cell.length_b   1.000
_cell.length_c   1.000
_cell.angle_alpha   90.00
_cell.angle_beta   90.00
_cell.angle_gamma   90.00
#
_symmetry.space_group_name_H-M   'P 1'
#
loop_
_entity.id
_entity.type
_entity.pdbx_description
1 polymer ?
#
loop_
_entity_poly.entity_id
_entity_poly.type
_entity_poly.pdbx_seq_one_letter_code
_entity_poly.pdbx_strand_id
1 'polypeptide(L)'
;MKRSAAGKTSEASTSISTDDTGKRNRHGAPFSSIVRWIRRNSIFAGILSLSLIAACTYTFFLSPPPNNNKSLITPLVEQSIPPCPTQPWKPHEDMRGKCPGDLKPFPPATTISACASTCCSNPSCITWQFRSDVGCLQGGDVRLGMEKDGVAAWCSDHPPQRWRGQYLYKKGGTGEEDAEIRARGCDSSTWNPEEQVGQCFGLGDVKKDASGSAEECRDACCGKEKCRAWQWNEELGCFYGSHMHGCQGDDGDPVKFDPFVGRRKFLATRQYIDNSGKPWQMTL
;
A
#
# COMPACT_ATOMS: atom_id res chain seq x y z
N MET A 1 58.90 26.32 10.92
CA MET A 1 59.42 25.04 11.45
C MET A 1 58.69 23.90 10.77
N LYS A 2 59.41 23.11 9.96
CA LYS A 2 58.94 21.87 9.32
C LYS A 2 58.91 20.75 10.37
N ARG A 3 57.83 19.96 10.41
CA ARG A 3 57.88 18.58 10.93
C ARG A 3 57.08 17.67 10.01
N SER A 4 57.80 16.65 9.53
CA SER A 4 57.36 15.56 8.68
C SER A 4 56.71 14.41 9.47
N ALA A 5 55.85 13.69 8.76
CA ALA A 5 55.72 12.23 8.66
C ALA A 5 55.48 11.35 9.91
N ALA A 6 54.33 10.66 9.88
CA ALA A 6 54.16 9.21 10.00
C ALA A 6 52.70 8.91 9.58
N GLY A 7 52.35 8.04 8.63
CA GLY A 7 52.97 6.77 8.25
C GLY A 7 52.35 5.63 9.06
N LYS A 8 51.12 5.21 8.73
CA LYS A 8 50.54 3.94 9.21
C LYS A 8 49.67 3.28 8.14
N THR A 9 50.24 2.20 7.62
CA THR A 9 49.61 1.10 6.88
C THR A 9 48.58 0.39 7.76
N SER A 10 47.39 0.12 7.23
CA SER A 10 46.44 -0.83 7.81
C SER A 10 46.02 -1.85 6.76
N GLU A 11 46.03 -3.09 7.21
CA GLU A 11 46.10 -4.32 6.45
C GLU A 11 44.80 -4.67 5.72
N ALA A 12 44.97 -5.24 4.53
CA ALA A 12 43.92 -5.91 3.77
C ALA A 12 43.47 -7.17 4.53
N SER A 13 42.22 -7.18 4.96
CA SER A 13 41.55 -8.36 5.52
C SER A 13 40.78 -9.05 4.40
N THR A 14 41.34 -10.18 3.95
CA THR A 14 40.76 -11.12 3.00
C THR A 14 39.54 -11.80 3.63
N SER A 15 38.33 -11.41 3.22
CA SER A 15 37.10 -12.12 3.59
C SER A 15 36.91 -13.34 2.68
N ILE A 16 37.00 -14.52 3.28
CA ILE A 16 36.70 -15.83 2.67
C ILE A 16 35.20 -15.89 2.38
N SER A 17 34.84 -15.86 1.09
CA SER A 17 33.49 -16.14 0.59
C SER A 17 33.26 -17.65 0.64
N THR A 18 32.38 -18.09 1.52
CA THR A 18 31.87 -19.47 1.52
C THR A 18 30.75 -19.58 0.51
N ASP A 19 30.97 -20.43 -0.48
CA ASP A 19 29.94 -21.01 -1.35
C ASP A 19 28.83 -21.61 -0.49
N ASP A 20 27.58 -21.28 -0.80
CA ASP A 20 26.46 -22.12 -0.40
C ASP A 20 25.52 -22.40 -1.57
N THR A 21 25.45 -23.69 -1.87
CA THR A 21 24.83 -24.30 -3.04
C THR A 21 23.41 -24.75 -2.66
N GLY A 22 22.43 -23.90 -2.94
CA GLY A 22 21.02 -24.14 -2.58
C GLY A 22 20.10 -24.40 -3.77
N LYS A 23 20.05 -25.67 -4.22
CA LYS A 23 18.94 -26.39 -4.90
C LYS A 23 17.88 -25.58 -5.67
N ARG A 24 17.99 -25.60 -7.00
CA ARG A 24 16.88 -25.33 -7.95
C ARG A 24 16.00 -26.59 -8.11
N ASN A 25 14.80 -26.58 -7.54
CA ASN A 25 13.74 -27.52 -7.92
C ASN A 25 12.91 -26.94 -9.07
N ARG A 26 13.11 -27.50 -10.27
CA ARG A 26 12.25 -27.29 -11.44
C ARG A 26 11.01 -28.16 -11.29
N HIS A 27 9.85 -27.56 -11.02
CA HIS A 27 8.55 -28.20 -11.27
C HIS A 27 8.00 -27.70 -12.61
N GLY A 28 7.93 -28.60 -13.58
CA GLY A 28 7.27 -28.35 -14.86
C GLY A 28 5.75 -28.22 -14.65
N ALA A 29 5.17 -27.17 -15.19
CA ALA A 29 3.72 -26.95 -15.16
C ALA A 29 3.01 -27.88 -16.18
N PRO A 30 1.96 -28.62 -15.79
CA PRO A 30 1.25 -29.58 -16.66
C PRO A 30 0.26 -28.94 -17.65
N PHE A 31 0.23 -27.61 -17.80
CA PHE A 31 -0.83 -26.91 -18.54
C PHE A 31 -0.54 -26.64 -20.02
N SER A 32 0.62 -27.03 -20.55
CA SER A 32 0.98 -26.77 -21.96
C SER A 32 0.23 -27.62 -22.97
N SER A 33 -0.41 -28.72 -22.55
CA SER A 33 -1.18 -29.62 -23.43
C SER A 33 -2.60 -29.12 -23.72
N ILE A 34 -3.23 -28.38 -22.80
CA ILE A 34 -4.61 -27.89 -22.96
C ILE A 34 -4.70 -26.75 -23.98
N VAL A 35 -3.68 -25.88 -24.03
CA VAL A 35 -3.62 -24.76 -24.98
C VAL A 35 -3.52 -25.24 -26.45
N ARG A 36 -2.91 -26.40 -26.69
CA ARG A 36 -2.85 -27.01 -28.05
C ARG A 36 -4.17 -27.64 -28.49
N TRP A 37 -5.02 -28.08 -27.56
CA TRP A 37 -6.32 -28.68 -27.92
C TRP A 37 -7.33 -27.60 -28.33
N ILE A 38 -7.34 -26.45 -27.64
CA ILE A 38 -8.28 -25.36 -27.93
C ILE A 38 -8.06 -24.74 -29.32
N ARG A 39 -6.80 -24.63 -29.79
CA ARG A 39 -6.50 -24.08 -31.13
C ARG A 39 -6.98 -24.92 -32.30
N ARG A 40 -7.33 -26.20 -32.10
CA ARG A 40 -7.72 -27.12 -33.17
C ARG A 40 -9.23 -27.18 -33.43
N ASN A 41 -10.06 -26.64 -32.52
CA ASN A 41 -11.54 -26.69 -32.61
C ASN A 41 -12.21 -25.32 -32.84
N SER A 42 -11.44 -24.28 -33.19
CA SER A 42 -11.88 -22.88 -33.26
C SER A 42 -12.88 -22.54 -34.39
N ILE A 43 -13.15 -23.46 -35.32
CA ILE A 43 -13.97 -23.16 -36.51
C ILE A 43 -15.47 -23.40 -36.26
N PHE A 44 -15.85 -24.27 -35.32
CA PHE A 44 -17.27 -24.55 -35.03
C PHE A 44 -17.91 -23.62 -33.99
N ALA A 45 -17.13 -22.83 -33.25
CA ALA A 45 -17.64 -21.92 -32.22
C ALA A 45 -18.10 -20.54 -32.76
N GLY A 46 -17.77 -20.21 -34.02
CA GLY A 46 -18.05 -18.89 -34.59
C GLY A 46 -19.50 -18.64 -35.01
N ILE A 47 -20.30 -19.70 -35.26
CA ILE A 47 -21.67 -19.55 -35.77
C ILE A 47 -22.69 -19.52 -34.63
N LEU A 48 -22.39 -20.11 -33.46
CA LEU A 48 -23.29 -20.06 -32.30
C LEU A 48 -23.17 -18.75 -31.49
N SER A 49 -22.07 -18.00 -31.60
CA SER A 49 -21.86 -16.76 -30.84
C SER A 49 -22.62 -15.55 -31.40
N LEU A 50 -22.83 -15.48 -32.72
CA LEU A 50 -23.55 -14.37 -33.36
C LEU A 50 -25.05 -14.35 -33.01
N SER A 51 -25.67 -15.52 -32.82
CA SER A 51 -27.10 -15.63 -32.45
C SER A 51 -27.37 -15.18 -31.01
N LEU A 52 -26.41 -15.38 -30.10
CA LEU A 52 -26.53 -15.00 -28.68
C LEU A 52 -26.32 -13.50 -28.44
N ILE A 53 -25.48 -12.83 -29.26
CA ILE A 53 -25.25 -11.38 -29.17
C ILE A 53 -26.51 -10.59 -29.59
N ALA A 54 -27.27 -11.08 -30.57
CA ALA A 54 -28.52 -10.44 -31.00
C ALA A 54 -29.64 -10.56 -29.94
N ALA A 55 -29.68 -11.66 -29.17
CA ALA A 55 -30.67 -11.83 -28.10
C ALA A 55 -30.33 -11.01 -26.82
N CYS A 56 -29.04 -10.83 -26.50
CA CYS A 56 -28.60 -10.04 -25.33
C CYS A 56 -28.72 -8.52 -25.51
N THR A 57 -28.74 -8.00 -26.74
CA THR A 57 -28.93 -6.56 -26.96
C THR A 57 -30.39 -6.12 -26.77
N TYR A 58 -31.35 -7.03 -26.88
CA TYR A 58 -32.78 -6.70 -26.74
C TYR A 58 -33.26 -6.61 -25.28
N THR A 59 -32.59 -7.28 -24.34
CA THR A 59 -32.96 -7.22 -22.91
C THR A 59 -32.39 -6.02 -22.15
N PHE A 60 -31.38 -5.34 -22.70
CA PHE A 60 -30.79 -4.17 -22.03
C PHE A 60 -31.62 -2.88 -22.16
N PHE A 61 -32.54 -2.78 -23.12
CA PHE A 61 -33.31 -1.55 -23.36
C PHE A 61 -34.62 -1.43 -22.57
N LEU A 62 -35.04 -2.46 -21.83
CA LEU A 62 -36.28 -2.43 -21.02
C LEU A 62 -36.03 -2.43 -19.51
N SER A 63 -34.78 -2.36 -19.07
CA SER A 63 -34.51 -2.15 -17.64
C SER A 63 -34.80 -0.68 -17.29
N PRO A 64 -35.79 -0.37 -16.43
CA PRO A 64 -35.98 0.98 -15.93
C PRO A 64 -34.68 1.47 -15.28
N PRO A 65 -34.36 2.78 -15.37
CA PRO A 65 -33.16 3.33 -14.76
C PRO A 65 -33.12 2.93 -13.28
N PRO A 66 -31.96 2.47 -12.77
CA PRO A 66 -31.82 2.12 -11.36
C PRO A 66 -32.30 3.30 -10.54
N ASN A 67 -33.37 3.08 -9.77
CA ASN A 67 -33.94 4.09 -8.92
C ASN A 67 -32.84 4.48 -7.92
N ASN A 68 -32.37 5.73 -7.99
CA ASN A 68 -31.38 6.33 -7.10
C ASN A 68 -32.00 6.53 -5.70
N ASN A 69 -32.54 5.46 -5.12
CA ASN A 69 -32.77 5.38 -3.70
C ASN A 69 -31.39 5.47 -3.08
N LYS A 70 -31.01 6.70 -2.70
CA LYS A 70 -30.00 6.95 -1.68
C LYS A 70 -30.34 6.00 -0.55
N SER A 71 -29.61 4.89 -0.45
CA SER A 71 -29.66 4.04 0.73
C SER A 71 -29.49 5.00 1.89
N LEU A 72 -30.56 5.13 2.68
CA LEU A 72 -30.47 5.72 4.00
C LEU A 72 -29.45 4.86 4.72
N ILE A 73 -28.21 5.34 4.72
CA ILE A 73 -27.13 4.83 5.55
C ILE A 73 -27.67 5.05 6.96
N THR A 74 -28.26 4.00 7.53
CA THR A 74 -28.53 3.95 8.96
C THR A 74 -27.24 4.39 9.62
N PRO A 75 -27.24 5.48 10.43
CA PRO A 75 -26.02 5.93 11.07
C PRO A 75 -25.51 4.74 11.87
N LEU A 76 -24.43 4.14 11.36
CA LEU A 76 -23.71 3.06 12.01
C LEU A 76 -23.45 3.60 13.39
N VAL A 77 -24.14 3.04 14.39
CA VAL A 77 -24.00 3.43 15.80
C VAL A 77 -22.52 3.55 16.03
N GLU A 78 -22.07 4.79 16.21
CA GLU A 78 -20.67 5.13 16.39
C GLU A 78 -20.22 4.29 17.58
N GLN A 79 -19.58 3.16 17.31
CA GLN A 79 -19.17 2.23 18.35
C GLN A 79 -18.11 2.97 19.14
N SER A 80 -18.55 3.58 20.23
CA SER A 80 -17.74 4.50 21.00
C SER A 80 -16.50 3.76 21.51
N ILE A 81 -15.34 4.27 21.15
CA ILE A 81 -14.07 3.75 21.66
C ILE A 81 -14.04 4.01 23.18
N PRO A 82 -13.94 2.96 24.03
CA PRO A 82 -13.92 3.15 25.47
C PRO A 82 -12.68 3.96 25.89
N PRO A 83 -12.78 4.80 26.93
CA PRO A 83 -11.63 5.53 27.45
C PRO A 83 -10.56 4.57 27.99
N CYS A 84 -9.31 5.00 27.97
CA CYS A 84 -8.22 4.27 28.62
C CYS A 84 -7.70 5.04 29.84
N PRO A 85 -8.18 4.73 31.06
CA PRO A 85 -7.88 5.54 32.24
C PRO A 85 -6.42 5.42 32.70
N THR A 86 -5.75 4.29 32.44
CA THR A 86 -4.36 4.06 32.83
C THR A 86 -3.38 4.82 31.94
N GLN A 87 -3.66 4.89 30.65
CA GLN A 87 -2.86 5.55 29.63
C GLN A 87 -3.79 6.12 28.55
N PRO A 88 -4.20 7.40 28.68
CA PRO A 88 -5.17 7.99 27.78
C PRO A 88 -4.80 7.84 26.30
N TRP A 89 -5.82 7.58 25.48
CA TRP A 89 -5.69 7.66 24.03
C TRP A 89 -5.31 9.08 23.64
N LYS A 90 -4.45 9.22 22.63
CA LYS A 90 -4.12 10.53 22.10
C LYS A 90 -5.36 11.15 21.45
N PRO A 91 -5.71 12.41 21.78
CA PRO A 91 -6.84 13.08 21.18
C PRO A 91 -6.54 13.35 19.70
N HIS A 92 -7.57 13.26 18.85
CA HIS A 92 -7.49 13.58 17.42
C HIS A 92 -6.48 12.76 16.59
N GLU A 93 -6.03 11.60 17.08
CA GLU A 93 -5.21 10.66 16.31
C GLU A 93 -6.02 9.39 15.98
N ASP A 94 -6.74 9.46 14.87
CA ASP A 94 -7.51 8.34 14.33
C ASP A 94 -6.62 7.48 13.44
N MET A 95 -6.37 6.22 13.84
CA MET A 95 -5.56 5.29 13.06
C MET A 95 -6.38 4.67 11.93
N ARG A 96 -6.74 5.48 10.92
CA ARG A 96 -7.68 5.10 9.86
C ARG A 96 -7.05 4.29 8.73
N GLY A 97 -5.79 4.57 8.40
CA GLY A 97 -5.00 3.86 7.39
C GLY A 97 -4.48 2.52 7.88
N LYS A 98 -3.80 1.76 7.02
CA LYS A 98 -3.13 0.51 7.43
C LYS A 98 -1.82 0.81 8.18
N CYS A 99 -1.52 0.03 9.21
CA CYS A 99 -0.23 0.00 9.90
C CYS A 99 0.57 -1.26 9.50
N PRO A 100 1.51 -1.20 8.53
CA PRO A 100 2.26 -2.39 8.13
C PRO A 100 3.14 -2.96 9.25
N GLY A 101 3.28 -4.30 9.28
CA GLY A 101 4.37 -5.02 9.96
C GLY A 101 4.27 -5.18 11.48
N ASP A 102 3.84 -4.16 12.21
CA ASP A 102 4.06 -4.08 13.66
C ASP A 102 2.83 -4.41 14.52
N LEU A 103 1.62 -4.25 13.97
CA LEU A 103 0.41 -4.72 14.65
C LEU A 103 0.18 -6.19 14.31
N LYS A 104 -0.05 -7.01 15.35
CA LYS A 104 -0.31 -8.45 15.22
C LYS A 104 -1.78 -8.74 15.47
N PRO A 105 -2.36 -9.76 14.79
CA PRO A 105 -3.71 -10.22 15.09
C PRO A 105 -3.87 -10.53 16.57
N PHE A 106 -4.97 -10.05 17.16
CA PHE A 106 -5.38 -10.33 18.53
C PHE A 106 -6.78 -10.96 18.53
N PRO A 107 -6.87 -12.30 18.27
CA PRO A 107 -8.14 -12.99 18.05
C PRO A 107 -9.21 -12.86 19.15
N PRO A 108 -8.86 -12.73 20.45
CA PRO A 108 -9.88 -12.61 21.50
C PRO A 108 -10.79 -11.38 21.38
N ALA A 109 -10.39 -10.35 20.63
CA ALA A 109 -11.16 -9.13 20.46
C ALA A 109 -11.85 -9.10 19.09
N THR A 110 -13.17 -9.27 19.09
CA THR A 110 -14.00 -9.33 17.87
C THR A 110 -14.81 -8.07 17.62
N THR A 111 -14.68 -7.05 18.47
CA THR A 111 -15.36 -5.75 18.33
C THR A 111 -14.39 -4.60 18.57
N ILE A 112 -14.74 -3.39 18.11
CA ILE A 112 -13.97 -2.16 18.38
C ILE A 112 -13.76 -1.98 19.89
N SER A 113 -14.84 -2.07 20.67
CA SER A 113 -14.80 -1.89 22.12
C SER A 113 -13.94 -2.94 22.83
N ALA A 114 -14.00 -4.21 22.40
CA ALA A 114 -13.15 -5.26 22.94
C ALA A 114 -11.67 -5.05 22.56
N CYS A 115 -11.39 -4.61 21.33
CA CYS A 115 -10.03 -4.36 20.85
C CYS A 115 -9.37 -3.20 21.63
N ALA A 116 -10.09 -2.10 21.81
CA ALA A 116 -9.64 -0.96 22.61
C ALA A 116 -9.45 -1.33 24.09
N SER A 117 -10.43 -1.99 24.70
CA SER A 117 -10.38 -2.39 26.12
C SER A 117 -9.22 -3.34 26.42
N THR A 118 -9.00 -4.35 25.58
CA THR A 118 -7.91 -5.31 25.76
C THR A 118 -6.54 -4.67 25.56
N CYS A 119 -6.40 -3.78 24.57
CA CYS A 119 -5.18 -2.99 24.42
C CYS A 119 -4.95 -2.06 25.62
N CYS A 120 -6.00 -1.41 26.15
CA CYS A 120 -5.87 -0.52 27.31
C CYS A 120 -5.33 -1.26 28.55
N SER A 121 -5.90 -2.43 28.85
CA SER A 121 -5.50 -3.26 30.00
C SER A 121 -4.11 -3.89 29.84
N ASN A 122 -3.58 -3.96 28.62
CA ASN A 122 -2.25 -4.49 28.35
C ASN A 122 -1.20 -3.36 28.32
N PRO A 123 -0.24 -3.31 29.26
CA PRO A 123 0.77 -2.26 29.29
C PRO A 123 1.75 -2.31 28.11
N SER A 124 1.90 -3.45 27.43
CA SER A 124 2.75 -3.56 26.23
C SER A 124 2.03 -3.15 24.94
N CYS A 125 0.70 -3.06 24.96
CA CYS A 125 -0.07 -2.57 23.82
C CYS A 125 -0.11 -1.05 23.85
N ILE A 126 0.46 -0.41 22.83
CA ILE A 126 0.41 1.05 22.66
C ILE A 126 -0.58 1.43 21.56
N THR A 127 -0.66 0.60 20.52
CA THR A 127 -1.48 0.87 19.33
C THR A 127 -2.40 -0.30 19.06
N TRP A 128 -3.63 0.00 18.64
CA TRP A 128 -4.55 -1.00 18.13
C TRP A 128 -5.31 -0.48 16.91
N GLN A 129 -5.75 -1.41 16.06
CA GLN A 129 -6.63 -1.16 14.93
C GLN A 129 -7.66 -2.29 14.83
N PHE A 130 -8.86 -1.96 14.38
CA PHE A 130 -9.93 -2.92 14.15
C PHE A 130 -10.59 -2.65 12.81
N ARG A 131 -10.86 -3.72 12.07
CA ARG A 131 -11.77 -3.72 10.92
C ARG A 131 -12.57 -5.02 10.95
N SER A 132 -13.84 -4.97 10.57
CA SER A 132 -14.76 -6.11 10.78
C SER A 132 -14.33 -7.40 10.07
N ASP A 133 -13.62 -7.29 8.95
CA ASP A 133 -13.11 -8.40 8.15
C ASP A 133 -11.71 -8.88 8.56
N VAL A 134 -10.90 -8.01 9.17
CA VAL A 134 -9.52 -8.31 9.62
C VAL A 134 -9.50 -8.75 11.08
N GLY A 135 -10.45 -8.26 11.87
CA GLY A 135 -10.46 -8.37 13.32
C GLY A 135 -9.57 -7.31 14.00
N CYS A 136 -9.26 -7.58 15.26
CA CYS A 136 -8.41 -6.71 16.07
C CYS A 136 -6.92 -6.97 15.78
N LEU A 137 -6.17 -5.89 15.56
CA LEU A 137 -4.73 -5.86 15.49
C LEU A 137 -4.21 -5.03 16.68
N GLN A 138 -3.21 -5.54 17.40
CA GLN A 138 -2.60 -4.87 18.54
C GLN A 138 -1.08 -4.95 18.46
N GLY A 139 -0.39 -3.94 18.98
CA GLY A 139 1.06 -3.92 18.99
C GLY A 139 1.65 -2.80 19.81
N GLY A 140 2.96 -2.65 19.66
CA GLY A 140 3.72 -1.58 20.28
C GLY A 140 3.42 -0.21 19.67
N ASP A 141 4.34 0.71 19.90
CA ASP A 141 4.26 2.03 19.32
C ASP A 141 4.40 1.97 17.78
N VAL A 142 3.87 2.98 17.10
CA VAL A 142 3.95 3.16 15.65
C VAL A 142 4.10 4.64 15.35
N ARG A 143 4.71 5.01 14.23
CA ARG A 143 4.64 6.38 13.69
C ARG A 143 3.33 6.58 12.96
N LEU A 144 2.78 7.80 13.01
CA LEU A 144 1.66 8.19 12.17
C LEU A 144 2.13 9.21 11.13
N GLY A 145 1.85 8.97 9.85
CA GLY A 145 2.24 9.87 8.76
C GLY A 145 3.75 10.16 8.76
N MET A 146 4.10 11.46 8.79
CA MET A 146 5.50 11.96 8.73
C MET A 146 6.11 12.26 10.11
N GLU A 147 5.59 11.63 11.17
CA GLU A 147 6.17 11.69 12.51
C GLU A 147 7.63 11.18 12.51
N LYS A 148 8.57 11.99 13.03
CA LYS A 148 10.02 11.74 12.90
C LYS A 148 10.64 11.05 14.12
N ASP A 149 10.21 11.38 15.33
CA ASP A 149 10.79 10.88 16.59
C ASP A 149 10.33 9.45 16.95
N GLY A 150 10.15 8.66 15.90
CA GLY A 150 9.40 7.43 15.87
C GLY A 150 10.17 6.13 15.94
N VAL A 151 9.52 5.06 16.40
CA VAL A 151 9.94 3.69 16.05
C VAL A 151 9.86 3.48 14.53
N ALA A 152 10.59 2.50 13.99
CA ALA A 152 10.58 2.23 12.55
C ALA A 152 9.17 1.88 12.01
N ALA A 153 8.33 1.29 12.86
CA ALA A 153 6.92 1.04 12.61
C ALA A 153 6.19 2.32 12.19
N TRP A 154 5.29 2.24 11.22
CA TRP A 154 4.58 3.41 10.71
C TRP A 154 3.18 3.05 10.22
N CYS A 155 2.30 4.05 10.16
CA CYS A 155 0.91 3.93 9.74
C CYS A 155 0.51 5.12 8.87
N SER A 156 -0.39 4.90 7.92
CA SER A 156 -0.99 6.01 7.19
C SER A 156 -2.00 6.73 8.07
N ASP A 157 -1.88 8.06 8.10
CA ASP A 157 -2.82 9.02 8.68
C ASP A 157 -4.10 9.18 7.86
N HIS A 158 -4.07 8.81 6.59
CA HIS A 158 -5.24 8.82 5.72
C HIS A 158 -5.96 7.47 5.75
N PRO A 159 -7.31 7.44 5.61
CA PRO A 159 -8.01 6.19 5.38
C PRO A 159 -7.49 5.51 4.09
N PRO A 160 -7.68 4.20 3.92
CA PRO A 160 -7.47 3.56 2.64
C PRO A 160 -8.27 4.28 1.55
N GLN A 161 -7.60 4.59 0.46
CA GLN A 161 -8.20 5.21 -0.71
C GLN A 161 -7.78 4.47 -1.96
N ARG A 162 -8.55 4.65 -3.02
CA ARG A 162 -8.14 4.19 -4.35
C ARG A 162 -7.05 5.12 -4.88
N TRP A 163 -6.05 4.50 -5.48
CA TRP A 163 -4.93 5.18 -6.12
C TRP A 163 -4.95 4.91 -7.62
N ARG A 164 -4.30 5.78 -8.36
CA ARG A 164 -3.80 5.48 -9.70
C ARG A 164 -2.30 5.36 -9.61
N GLY A 165 -1.70 4.37 -10.26
CA GLY A 165 -0.26 4.22 -10.23
C GLY A 165 0.22 3.01 -11.01
N GLN A 166 1.52 3.01 -11.26
CA GLN A 166 2.18 1.97 -12.06
C GLN A 166 3.66 1.86 -11.69
N TYR A 167 4.19 0.65 -11.77
CA TYR A 167 5.63 0.43 -11.78
C TYR A 167 6.21 0.70 -13.18
N LEU A 168 7.31 1.45 -13.23
CA LEU A 168 8.11 1.63 -14.45
C LEU A 168 9.21 0.57 -14.59
N TYR A 169 9.40 -0.28 -13.57
CA TYR A 169 10.37 -1.37 -13.54
C TYR A 169 9.77 -2.57 -12.84
N LYS A 170 10.14 -3.77 -13.30
CA LYS A 170 9.70 -4.99 -12.61
C LYS A 170 10.30 -5.04 -11.21
N LYS A 171 9.48 -5.37 -10.21
CA LYS A 171 9.96 -5.66 -8.85
C LYS A 171 10.98 -6.79 -8.89
N GLY A 172 12.24 -6.49 -8.55
CA GLY A 172 13.34 -7.46 -8.58
C GLY A 172 13.96 -7.75 -9.95
N GLY A 173 13.62 -6.98 -11.00
CA GLY A 173 14.30 -7.03 -12.30
C GLY A 173 15.62 -6.25 -12.30
N THR A 174 16.62 -6.77 -13.02
CA THR A 174 17.87 -6.08 -13.37
C THR A 174 18.22 -6.43 -14.81
N GLY A 175 17.97 -5.55 -15.79
CA GLY A 175 18.39 -5.81 -17.17
C GLY A 175 17.78 -4.88 -18.23
N GLU A 176 18.15 -5.08 -19.50
CA GLU A 176 17.64 -4.32 -20.66
C GLU A 176 16.10 -4.30 -20.76
N GLU A 177 15.42 -5.30 -20.20
CA GLU A 177 13.96 -5.37 -20.07
C GLU A 177 13.38 -4.13 -19.34
N ASP A 178 14.16 -3.50 -18.46
CA ASP A 178 13.76 -2.33 -17.69
C ASP A 178 13.55 -1.08 -18.57
N ALA A 179 14.32 -0.92 -19.65
CA ALA A 179 14.18 0.23 -20.54
C ALA A 179 12.88 0.15 -21.36
N GLU A 180 12.54 -1.05 -21.85
CA GLU A 180 11.28 -1.27 -22.58
C GLU A 180 10.06 -1.17 -21.64
N ILE A 181 10.15 -1.75 -20.43
CA ILE A 181 9.07 -1.61 -19.42
C ILE A 181 8.86 -0.14 -19.08
N ARG A 182 9.93 0.61 -18.84
CA ARG A 182 9.84 2.05 -18.58
C ARG A 182 9.21 2.78 -19.76
N ALA A 183 9.66 2.51 -20.99
CA ALA A 183 9.12 3.15 -22.17
C ALA A 183 7.60 2.93 -22.29
N ARG A 184 7.13 1.69 -22.07
CA ARG A 184 5.68 1.38 -22.06
C ARG A 184 4.92 2.03 -20.91
N GLY A 185 5.49 2.05 -19.70
CA GLY A 185 4.87 2.71 -18.55
C GLY A 185 4.83 4.24 -18.66
N CYS A 186 5.70 4.82 -19.49
CA CYS A 186 5.75 6.25 -19.79
C CYS A 186 4.96 6.64 -21.04
N ASP A 187 4.61 5.70 -21.90
CA ASP A 187 3.82 5.95 -23.09
C ASP A 187 2.33 6.05 -22.75
N SER A 188 1.71 7.18 -23.07
CA SER A 188 0.29 7.45 -22.83
C SER A 188 -0.69 6.45 -23.45
N SER A 189 -0.27 5.70 -24.48
CA SER A 189 -1.08 4.68 -25.15
C SER A 189 -0.99 3.30 -24.50
N THR A 190 0.06 3.05 -23.70
CA THR A 190 0.29 1.74 -23.08
C THR A 190 0.37 1.76 -21.55
N TRP A 191 0.43 2.95 -20.94
CA TRP A 191 0.40 3.07 -19.48
C TRP A 191 -0.91 2.53 -18.91
N ASN A 192 -0.86 2.01 -17.69
CA ASN A 192 -2.02 1.48 -16.98
C ASN A 192 -2.11 2.12 -15.58
N PRO A 193 -2.83 3.25 -15.43
CA PRO A 193 -2.95 3.92 -14.14
C PRO A 193 -3.71 3.07 -13.10
N GLU A 194 -4.42 2.02 -13.49
CA GLU A 194 -5.15 1.14 -12.58
C GLU A 194 -4.35 -0.13 -12.23
N GLU A 195 -3.05 -0.16 -12.52
CA GLU A 195 -2.19 -1.29 -12.13
C GLU A 195 -1.99 -1.36 -10.61
N GLN A 196 -1.86 -0.20 -9.95
CA GLN A 196 -1.61 -0.08 -8.51
C GLN A 196 -2.74 0.69 -7.83
N VAL A 197 -3.93 0.08 -7.77
CA VAL A 197 -5.15 0.69 -7.23
C VAL A 197 -5.13 0.93 -5.71
N GLY A 198 -4.23 0.28 -4.98
CA GLY A 198 -4.07 0.47 -3.54
C GLY A 198 -2.87 1.34 -3.18
N GLN A 199 -2.88 1.92 -1.98
CA GLN A 199 -1.79 2.76 -1.49
C GLN A 199 -0.48 1.97 -1.39
N CYS A 200 0.59 2.46 -2.00
CA CYS A 200 1.93 1.92 -1.82
C CYS A 200 2.81 2.88 -1.02
N PHE A 201 3.90 2.34 -0.48
CA PHE A 201 4.80 3.06 0.40
C PHE A 201 6.20 3.17 -0.17
N GLY A 202 7.00 4.10 0.37
CA GLY A 202 8.38 4.35 -0.07
C GLY A 202 8.54 5.35 -1.20
N LEU A 203 7.46 5.98 -1.68
CA LEU A 203 7.48 7.01 -2.73
C LEU A 203 7.89 8.41 -2.23
N GLY A 204 8.08 8.58 -0.92
CA GLY A 204 8.48 9.84 -0.29
C GLY A 204 7.32 10.83 -0.15
N ASP A 205 7.65 12.12 -0.04
CA ASP A 205 6.66 13.20 0.15
C ASP A 205 5.86 13.52 -1.12
N VAL A 206 4.72 14.19 -0.96
CA VAL A 206 3.90 14.69 -2.07
C VAL A 206 4.71 15.63 -2.99
N LYS A 207 4.53 15.46 -4.29
CA LYS A 207 5.23 16.16 -5.37
C LYS A 207 4.32 17.24 -5.93
N LYS A 208 4.34 18.41 -5.28
CA LYS A 208 3.44 19.54 -5.56
C LYS A 208 3.48 20.03 -7.00
N ASP A 209 4.59 19.83 -7.68
CA ASP A 209 4.82 20.19 -9.08
C ASP A 209 4.11 19.28 -10.09
N ALA A 210 3.53 18.16 -9.64
CA ALA A 210 2.89 17.15 -10.48
C ALA A 210 1.56 16.61 -9.91
N SER A 211 0.94 17.33 -8.97
CA SER A 211 -0.25 16.86 -8.24
C SER A 211 -1.57 17.07 -8.99
N GLY A 212 -1.59 17.74 -10.16
CA GLY A 212 -2.83 18.10 -10.84
C GLY A 212 -3.59 16.91 -11.44
N SER A 213 -2.87 15.87 -11.87
CA SER A 213 -3.48 14.65 -12.43
C SER A 213 -2.55 13.43 -12.36
N ALA A 214 -3.11 12.25 -12.64
CA ALA A 214 -2.32 11.03 -12.76
C ALA A 214 -1.35 11.10 -13.95
N GLU A 215 -1.75 11.75 -15.04
CA GLU A 215 -0.93 11.99 -16.23
C GLU A 215 0.27 12.88 -15.91
N GLU A 216 0.04 14.00 -15.21
CA GLU A 216 1.12 14.88 -14.73
C GLU A 216 2.07 14.13 -13.81
N CYS A 217 1.53 13.30 -12.90
CA CYS A 217 2.32 12.50 -11.99
C CYS A 217 3.19 11.46 -12.71
N ARG A 218 2.62 10.75 -13.70
CA ARG A 218 3.37 9.84 -14.59
C ARG A 218 4.47 10.60 -15.29
N ASP A 219 4.16 11.71 -15.96
CA ASP A 219 5.09 12.47 -16.79
C ASP A 219 6.26 13.02 -15.96
N ALA A 220 5.97 13.51 -14.76
CA ALA A 220 7.00 13.95 -13.81
C ALA A 220 7.93 12.81 -13.39
N CYS A 221 7.40 11.62 -13.08
CA CYS A 221 8.20 10.44 -12.80
C CYS A 221 9.02 9.99 -14.03
N CYS A 222 8.41 9.99 -15.21
CA CYS A 222 9.05 9.62 -16.48
C CYS A 222 10.20 10.56 -16.87
N GLY A 223 10.13 11.84 -16.49
CA GLY A 223 11.22 12.80 -16.61
C GLY A 223 12.39 12.58 -15.65
N LYS A 224 12.29 11.66 -14.69
CA LYS A 224 13.37 11.31 -13.74
C LYS A 224 13.90 9.90 -14.01
N GLU A 225 15.14 9.81 -14.46
CA GLU A 225 15.82 8.53 -14.78
C GLU A 225 15.71 7.47 -13.66
N LYS A 226 15.80 7.90 -12.40
CA LYS A 226 15.77 7.01 -11.24
C LYS A 226 14.37 6.71 -10.70
N CYS A 227 13.33 7.35 -11.23
CA CYS A 227 11.97 7.10 -10.75
C CYS A 227 11.50 5.74 -11.23
N ARG A 228 11.10 4.87 -10.30
CA ARG A 228 10.72 3.48 -10.60
C ARG A 228 9.24 3.20 -10.49
N ALA A 229 8.50 4.06 -9.80
CA ALA A 229 7.06 3.96 -9.67
C ALA A 229 6.48 5.32 -9.30
N TRP A 230 5.21 5.49 -9.61
CA TRP A 230 4.43 6.66 -9.27
C TRP A 230 3.04 6.23 -8.82
N GLN A 231 2.43 7.05 -7.96
CA GLN A 231 1.05 6.96 -7.55
C GLN A 231 0.45 8.36 -7.42
N TRP A 232 -0.81 8.47 -7.78
CA TRP A 232 -1.59 9.69 -7.70
C TRP A 232 -2.95 9.40 -7.07
N ASN A 233 -3.39 10.34 -6.25
CA ASN A 233 -4.72 10.36 -5.67
C ASN A 233 -5.27 11.79 -5.78
N GLU A 234 -6.57 11.93 -5.98
CA GLU A 234 -7.22 13.22 -6.21
C GLU A 234 -7.12 14.18 -5.01
N GLU A 235 -7.18 13.64 -3.79
CA GLU A 235 -7.12 14.42 -2.55
C GLU A 235 -5.67 14.65 -2.10
N LEU A 236 -4.82 13.62 -2.22
CA LEU A 236 -3.45 13.64 -1.68
C LEU A 236 -2.40 14.10 -2.69
N GLY A 237 -2.69 14.05 -3.98
CA GLY A 237 -1.79 14.46 -5.06
C GLY A 237 -0.82 13.37 -5.51
N CYS A 238 0.34 13.80 -6.02
CA CYS A 238 1.31 12.92 -6.68
C CYS A 238 2.44 12.46 -5.76
N PHE A 239 2.79 11.19 -5.86
CA PHE A 239 3.90 10.55 -5.15
C PHE A 239 4.71 9.74 -6.15
N TYR A 240 6.03 9.92 -6.19
CA TYR A 240 6.88 9.11 -7.05
C TYR A 240 8.30 9.00 -6.48
N GLY A 241 8.95 7.87 -6.73
CA GLY A 241 10.26 7.59 -6.16
C GLY A 241 11.00 6.43 -6.81
N SER A 242 12.25 6.20 -6.38
CA SER A 242 13.07 5.07 -6.82
C SER A 242 12.73 3.76 -6.10
N HIS A 243 11.87 3.81 -5.08
CA HIS A 243 11.49 2.65 -4.27
C HIS A 243 9.98 2.66 -4.07
N MET A 244 9.36 1.49 -4.16
CA MET A 244 7.95 1.29 -3.81
C MET A 244 7.82 -0.09 -3.16
N HIS A 245 7.12 -0.17 -2.04
CA HIS A 245 6.92 -1.39 -1.28
C HIS A 245 5.59 -1.39 -0.52
N GLY A 246 5.12 -2.57 -0.14
CA GLY A 246 3.94 -2.73 0.72
C GLY A 246 2.65 -2.17 0.14
N CYS A 247 2.39 -2.37 -1.16
CA CYS A 247 1.17 -1.91 -1.80
C CYS A 247 -0.06 -2.57 -1.16
N GLN A 248 -1.06 -1.78 -0.81
CA GLN A 248 -2.36 -2.28 -0.38
C GLN A 248 -3.00 -3.08 -1.54
N GLY A 249 -3.50 -4.28 -1.25
CA GLY A 249 -3.90 -5.25 -2.28
C GLY A 249 -2.91 -6.41 -2.46
N ASP A 250 -1.66 -6.28 -2.00
CA ASP A 250 -0.73 -7.43 -1.88
C ASP A 250 -1.28 -8.51 -0.91
N ASP A 251 -2.26 -8.17 -0.07
CA ASP A 251 -3.01 -9.06 0.84
C ASP A 251 -4.22 -9.75 0.20
N GLY A 252 -4.45 -9.57 -1.10
CA GLY A 252 -5.39 -10.37 -1.90
C GLY A 252 -6.72 -9.70 -2.27
N ASP A 253 -7.02 -8.51 -1.73
CA ASP A 253 -8.17 -7.71 -2.16
C ASP A 253 -7.75 -6.24 -2.43
N PRO A 254 -7.43 -5.90 -3.69
CA PRO A 254 -6.94 -4.58 -4.06
C PRO A 254 -8.04 -3.50 -4.08
N VAL A 255 -9.31 -3.86 -3.82
CA VAL A 255 -10.46 -2.93 -3.93
C VAL A 255 -11.09 -2.66 -2.55
N LYS A 256 -10.52 -3.20 -1.47
CA LYS A 256 -11.07 -3.01 -0.14
C LYS A 256 -10.49 -1.78 0.56
N PHE A 257 -11.24 -0.70 0.48
CA PHE A 257 -10.89 0.61 1.04
C PHE A 257 -11.63 0.96 2.34
N ASP A 258 -12.21 -0.04 3.02
CA ASP A 258 -12.82 0.18 4.33
C ASP A 258 -11.75 0.66 5.33
N PRO A 259 -11.98 1.80 6.01
CA PRO A 259 -11.02 2.32 6.98
C PRO A 259 -10.94 1.45 8.21
N PHE A 260 -9.76 1.42 8.82
CA PHE A 260 -9.61 0.91 10.17
C PHE A 260 -10.21 1.90 11.18
N VAL A 261 -10.62 1.38 12.32
CA VAL A 261 -10.84 2.18 13.53
C VAL A 261 -9.72 1.84 14.49
N GLY A 262 -9.02 2.84 15.02
CA GLY A 262 -7.90 2.59 15.93
C GLY A 262 -7.45 3.82 16.69
N ARG A 263 -6.66 3.58 17.72
CA ARG A 263 -6.06 4.60 18.59
C ARG A 263 -4.65 4.21 18.99
N ARG A 264 -3.90 5.22 19.40
CA ARG A 264 -2.59 5.09 20.03
C ARG A 264 -2.61 5.75 21.40
N LYS A 265 -1.95 5.14 22.39
CA LYS A 265 -1.77 5.70 23.73
C LYS A 265 -0.72 6.83 23.72
N PHE A 266 -0.82 7.74 24.67
CA PHE A 266 0.26 8.71 24.91
C PHE A 266 1.48 8.01 25.54
N LEU A 267 2.67 8.26 24.99
CA LEU A 267 3.95 7.82 25.53
C LEU A 267 4.75 9.05 25.96
N ALA A 268 5.03 9.17 27.25
CA ALA A 268 5.75 10.32 27.80
C ALA A 268 7.19 10.46 27.27
N THR A 269 7.77 9.37 26.73
CA THR A 269 9.12 9.37 26.15
C THR A 269 9.18 9.93 24.73
N ARG A 270 8.03 10.30 24.13
CA ARG A 270 7.91 10.80 22.76
C ARG A 270 7.68 12.31 22.72
N GLN A 271 8.27 12.94 21.71
CA GLN A 271 8.14 14.37 21.44
C GLN A 271 7.05 14.68 20.41
N TYR A 272 6.70 13.71 19.57
CA TYR A 272 5.69 13.80 18.52
C TYR A 272 5.95 14.99 17.58
N ILE A 273 7.08 14.96 16.87
CA ILE A 273 7.50 16.06 15.98
C ILE A 273 7.63 15.62 14.53
N ASP A 274 7.42 16.56 13.60
CA ASP A 274 7.57 16.37 12.16
C ASP A 274 9.03 16.52 11.70
N ASN A 275 9.26 16.40 10.39
CA ASN A 275 10.58 16.58 9.77
C ASN A 275 11.18 17.99 9.95
N SER A 276 10.35 18.98 10.24
CA SER A 276 10.73 20.37 10.51
C SER A 276 10.93 20.66 12.00
N GLY A 277 10.74 19.67 12.88
CA GLY A 277 10.83 19.82 14.34
C GLY A 277 9.61 20.49 14.98
N LYS A 278 8.50 20.61 14.26
CA LYS A 278 7.23 21.14 14.79
C LYS A 278 6.39 20.02 15.40
N PRO A 279 5.48 20.30 16.35
CA PRO A 279 4.53 19.30 16.83
C PRO A 279 3.77 18.66 15.66
N TRP A 280 3.82 17.34 15.57
CA TRP A 280 3.09 16.58 14.58
C TRP A 280 1.59 16.76 14.79
N GLN A 281 0.89 17.04 13.71
CA GLN A 281 -0.57 17.09 13.66
C GLN A 281 -1.01 16.24 12.48
N MET A 282 -2.03 15.42 12.70
CA MET A 282 -2.64 14.65 11.64
C MET A 282 -3.26 15.61 10.62
N THR A 283 -2.78 15.56 9.38
CA THR A 283 -3.39 16.27 8.27
C THR A 283 -4.62 15.48 7.81
N LEU A 284 -5.80 15.97 8.17
CA LEU A 284 -7.07 15.44 7.67
C LEU A 284 -7.24 15.79 6.18
#